data_AF-A0ABD7YZ39-F1
#
_entry.id   AF-A0ABD7YZ39-F1
#
_cell.length_a   1.000
_cell.length_b   1.000
_cell.length_c   1.000
_cell.angle_alpha   90.00
_cell.angle_beta   90.00
_cell.angle_gamma   90.00
#
_symmetry.space_group_name_H-M   'P 1'
#
loop_
_entity.id
_entity.type
_entity.pdbx_description
1 polymer ?
#
loop_
_entity_poly.entity_id
_entity_poly.type
_entity_poly.pdbx_seq_one_letter_code
_entity_poly.pdbx_strand_id
1 'polypeptide(L)' 'MKKLIIMHICTSLMFVIFLGIGFFLYNKDQQLTIYSKTFFILGAIMAIGEMPLTFKLTKMKQENQQKSETTTDFTSLGKK' A
#
# COMPACT_ATOMS: atom_id res chain seq x y z
N MET A 1 5.46 13.48 4.46
CA MET A 1 4.94 12.73 3.28
C MET A 1 5.99 11.84 2.62
N LYS A 2 7.13 12.35 2.13
CA LYS A 2 8.15 11.54 1.43
C LYS A 2 8.59 10.28 2.22
N LYS A 3 8.83 10.40 3.53
CA LYS A 3 9.20 9.26 4.40
C LYS A 3 8.12 8.15 4.47
N LEU A 4 6.83 8.53 4.52
CA LEU A 4 5.71 7.58 4.55
C LEU A 4 5.58 6.84 3.21
N ILE A 5 5.77 7.55 2.11
CA ILE A 5 5.76 6.97 0.75
C ILE A 5 6.93 5.99 0.59
N ILE A 6 8.13 6.36 1.02
CA ILE A 6 9.30 5.48 0.99
C ILE A 6 9.07 4.23 1.85
N MET A 7 8.54 4.40 3.06
CA MET A 7 8.17 3.25 3.91
C MET A 7 7.18 2.32 3.20
N HIS A 8 6.12 2.87 2.60
CA HIS A 8 5.12 2.09 1.87
C HIS A 8 5.70 1.33 0.68
N ILE A 9 6.59 1.96 -0.09
CA ILE A 9 7.27 1.30 -1.23
C ILE A 9 8.16 0.16 -0.72
N CYS A 10 8.93 0.37 0.35
CA CYS A 10 9.78 -0.65 0.94
C CYS A 10 8.98 -1.84 1.47
N THR A 11 7.89 -1.59 2.19
CA THR A 11 7.04 -2.65 2.76
C THR A 11 6.30 -3.42 1.67
N SER A 12 5.82 -2.73 0.62
CA SER A 12 5.18 -3.37 -0.53
C SER A 12 6.16 -4.23 -1.34
N LEU A 13 7.41 -3.77 -1.51
CA LEU A 13 8.46 -4.55 -2.15
C LEU A 13 8.78 -5.83 -1.34
N MET A 14 8.91 -5.71 -0.03
CA MET A 14 9.15 -6.86 0.86
C MET A 14 7.99 -7.86 0.81
N PHE A 15 6.74 -7.40 0.75
CA PHE A 15 5.57 -8.25 0.59
C PHE A 15 5.63 -9.09 -0.69
N VAL A 16 5.97 -8.48 -1.83
CA VAL A 16 6.13 -9.19 -3.12
C VAL A 16 7.24 -10.23 -3.04
N ILE A 17 8.37 -9.89 -2.41
CA ILE A 17 9.49 -10.83 -2.22
C ILE A 17 9.06 -12.04 -1.38
N PHE A 18 8.36 -11.82 -0.25
CA PHE A 18 7.90 -12.93 0.59
C PHE A 18 6.88 -13.82 -0.09
N LEU A 19 5.93 -13.24 -0.84
CA LEU A 19 5.02 -14.04 -1.66
C LEU A 19 5.76 -14.84 -2.73
N GLY A 20 6.72 -14.22 -3.42
CA GLY A 20 7.54 -14.88 -4.44
C GLY A 20 8.30 -16.08 -3.88
N ILE A 21 8.95 -15.92 -2.72
CA ILE A 21 9.66 -17.02 -2.04
C ILE A 21 8.65 -18.10 -1.59
N GLY A 22 7.51 -17.71 -1.01
CA GLY A 22 6.46 -18.63 -0.60
C GLY A 22 5.95 -19.49 -1.76
N PHE A 23 5.65 -18.86 -2.91
CA PHE A 23 5.23 -19.55 -4.13
C PHE A 23 6.34 -20.41 -4.74
N PHE A 24 7.59 -19.94 -4.74
CA PHE A 24 8.71 -20.73 -5.23
C PHE A 24 8.89 -22.01 -4.42
N LEU A 25 8.83 -21.92 -3.09
CA LEU A 25 8.92 -23.07 -2.20
C LEU A 25 7.70 -23.99 -2.36
N TYR A 26 6.50 -23.43 -2.49
CA TYR A 26 5.28 -24.20 -2.76
C TYR A 26 5.36 -24.97 -4.08
N ASN A 27 5.84 -24.34 -5.16
CA ASN A 27 6.01 -25.01 -6.45
C ASN A 27 7.09 -26.08 -6.41
N LYS A 28 8.17 -25.87 -5.66
CA LYS A 28 9.27 -26.82 -5.54
C LYS A 28 8.84 -28.10 -4.82
N ASP A 29 8.13 -27.96 -3.70
CA ASP A 29 7.72 -29.11 -2.88
C ASP A 29 6.34 -29.67 -3.30
N GLN A 30 5.62 -28.99 -4.20
CA GLN A 30 4.22 -29.24 -4.57
C GLN A 30 3.25 -29.38 -3.38
N GLN A 31 3.68 -28.96 -2.20
CA GLN A 31 2.94 -29.02 -0.95
C GLN A 31 3.21 -27.77 -0.13
N LEU A 32 2.22 -27.43 0.70
CA LEU A 32 2.31 -26.32 1.62
C LEU A 32 3.18 -26.73 2.83
N THR A 33 4.48 -26.81 2.60
CA THR A 33 5.50 -27.09 3.62
C THR A 33 5.53 -25.99 4.69
N ILE A 34 6.11 -26.31 5.85
CA ILE A 34 6.21 -25.36 6.97
C ILE A 34 6.89 -24.07 6.51
N TYR A 35 7.93 -24.16 5.68
CA TYR A 35 8.65 -23.00 5.14
C TYR A 35 7.76 -22.12 4.25
N SER A 36 7.06 -22.69 3.27
CA SER A 36 6.18 -21.90 2.39
C SER A 36 5.01 -21.28 3.16
N LYS A 37 4.42 -22.02 4.13
CA LYS A 37 3.41 -21.47 5.06
C LYS A 37 3.93 -20.27 5.85
N THR A 38 5.13 -20.36 6.41
CA THR A 38 5.73 -19.26 7.18
C THR A 38 5.87 -18.00 6.34
N PHE A 39 6.32 -18.12 5.08
CA PHE A 39 6.43 -16.98 4.17
C PHE A 39 5.07 -16.37 3.81
N PHE A 40 4.04 -17.19 3.57
CA PHE A 40 2.68 -16.69 3.35
C PHE A 40 2.09 -15.98 4.57
N ILE A 41 2.31 -16.50 5.78
CA ILE A 41 1.86 -15.89 7.03
C ILE A 41 2.58 -14.54 7.27
N LEU A 42 3.89 -14.49 7.05
CA LEU A 42 4.67 -13.25 7.14
C LEU A 42 4.15 -12.19 6.15
N GLY A 43 3.86 -12.61 4.91
CA GLY A 43 3.21 -11.75 3.92
C GLY A 43 1.86 -11.22 4.38
N ALA A 44 1.00 -12.08 4.93
CA ALA A 44 -0.32 -11.69 5.44
C ALA A 44 -0.23 -10.69 6.62
N ILE A 45 0.69 -10.90 7.56
CA ILE A 45 0.93 -9.98 8.68
C ILE A 45 1.40 -8.62 8.16
N MET A 46 2.31 -8.60 7.17
CA MET A 46 2.72 -7.35 6.53
C MET A 46 1.56 -6.63 5.86
N ALA A 47 0.72 -7.32 5.10
CA ALA A 47 -0.44 -6.72 4.44
C ALA A 47 -1.42 -6.09 5.44
N ILE A 48 -1.68 -6.75 6.58
CA ILE A 48 -2.53 -6.20 7.64
C ILE A 48 -1.85 -5.00 8.29
N GLY A 49 -0.54 -5.08 8.55
CA GLY A 49 0.25 -3.97 9.13
C GLY A 49 0.34 -2.75 8.21
N GLU A 50 0.21 -2.92 6.90
CA GLU A 50 0.18 -1.82 5.93
C GLU A 50 -1.18 -1.13 5.84
N MET A 51 -2.30 -1.77 6.21
CA MET A 51 -3.64 -1.19 6.09
C MET A 51 -3.79 0.21 6.73
N PRO A 52 -3.29 0.48 7.95
CA PRO A 52 -3.38 1.81 8.57
C PRO A 52 -2.58 2.86 7.78
N LEU A 53 -1.44 2.46 7.21
CA LEU A 53 -0.57 3.33 6.43
C LEU A 53 -1.23 3.70 5.09
N THR A 54 -1.80 2.70 4.42
CA THR A 54 -2.55 2.85 3.17
C THR A 54 -3.81 3.69 3.39
N PHE A 55 -4.56 3.45 4.46
CA PHE A 55 -5.73 4.26 4.82
C PHE A 55 -5.35 5.73 5.05
N LYS A 56 -4.26 5.97 5.78
CA LYS A 56 -3.76 7.32 6.04
C LYS A 56 -3.29 8.02 4.77
N LEU A 57 -2.60 7.32 3.87
CA LEU A 57 -2.18 7.84 2.57
C LEU A 57 -3.38 8.15 1.66
N THR A 58 -4.39 7.28 1.61
CA THR A 58 -5.62 7.49 0.84
C THR A 58 -6.40 8.68 1.37
N LYS A 59 -6.57 8.81 2.70
CA LYS A 59 -7.21 9.97 3.32
C LYS A 59 -6.47 11.28 2.99
N MET A 60 -5.14 11.29 3.09
CA MET A 60 -4.33 12.45 2.72
C MET A 60 -4.42 12.80 1.24
N LYS A 61 -4.54 11.81 0.35
CA LYS A 61 -4.75 12.04 -1.09
C LYS A 61 -6.13 12.67 -1.35
N GLN A 62 -7.16 12.18 -0.67
CA GLN A 62 -8.52 12.69 -0.78
C GLN A 62 -8.64 14.13 -0.25
N GLU A 63 -8.01 14.45 0.88
CA GLU A 63 -7.95 15.81 1.42
C GLU A 63 -7.22 16.79 0.49
N ASN A 64 -6.14 16.35 -0.18
CA ASN A 64 -5.45 17.19 -1.17
C ASN A 64 -6.26 17.39 -2.46
N GLN A 65 -7.05 16.40 -2.88
CA GLN A 65 -7.96 16.55 -4.03
C GLN A 65 -9.13 17.49 -3.69
N GLN A 66 -9.73 17.37 -2.50
CA GLN A 66 -10.83 18.22 -2.06
C GLN A 66 -10.40 19.69 -1.82
N LYS A 67 -9.15 19.92 -1.39
CA LYS A 67 -8.56 21.26 -1.30
C LYS A 67 -8.27 21.89 -2.67
N SER A 68 -8.01 21.06 -3.69
CA SER A 68 -7.81 21.51 -5.08
C SER A 68 -9.13 21.88 -5.77
N GLU A 69 -10.24 21.23 -5.43
CA GLU A 69 -11.56 21.57 -5.99
C GLU A 69 -12.12 22.86 -5.39
N THR A 70 -11.91 23.11 -4.09
CA THR A 70 -12.43 24.30 -3.40
C THR A 70 -11.69 25.60 -3.71
N THR A 71 -10.55 25.56 -4.42
CA THR A 71 -9.83 26.77 -4.86
C THR A 71 -10.17 27.24 -6.27
N THR A 72 -11.02 26.51 -7.02
CA THR A 72 -11.32 26.85 -8.42
C THR A 72 -12.66 27.56 -8.63
N ASP A 73 -13.48 27.79 -7.58
CA ASP A 73 -14.87 28.22 -7.78
C ASP A 73 -15.31 29.48 -7.00
N PHE A 74 -14.43 30.49 -6.90
CA PHE A 74 -14.80 31.82 -6.39
C PHE A 74 -14.35 33.00 -7.26
N THR A 75 -13.89 32.78 -8.49
CA THR A 75 -13.51 33.88 -9.40
C THR A 75 -14.45 34.14 -10.58
N SER A 76 -15.60 33.45 -10.70
CA SER A 76 -16.60 33.80 -11.74
C SER A 76 -17.65 34.82 -11.28
N LEU A 77 -17.64 35.26 -10.02
CA LEU A 77 -18.61 36.24 -9.47
C LEU A 77 -18.30 37.71 -9.79
N GLY A 78 -17.50 38.01 -10.83
CA GLY A 78 -17.32 39.41 -11.19
C GLY A 78 -16.41 39.61 -12.39
N LYS A 79 -16.96 39.49 -13.60
CA LYS A 79 -16.47 40.24 -14.76
C LYS A 79 -17.59 40.52 -15.76
N LYS A 80 -18.01 41.79 -15.70
CA LYS A 80 -18.77 42.60 -16.67
C LYS A 80 -20.24 42.27 -16.90
#